data_AF-A0AAN9DN63-F1
#
_entry.id   AF-A0AAN9DN63-F1
#
_cell.length_a   1.000
_cell.length_b   1.000
_cell.length_c   1.000
_cell.angle_alpha   90.00
_cell.angle_beta   90.00
_cell.angle_gamma   90.00
#
_symmetry.space_group_name_H-M   'P 1'
#
loop_
_entity.id
_entity.type
_entity.pdbx_description
1 polymer ?
#
loop_
_entity_poly.entity_id
_entity_poly.type
_entity_poly.pdbx_seq_one_letter_code
_entity_poly.pdbx_strand_id
1 'polypeptide(L)'
;MSWSDAQAFCRQKHTDLAIADDQTDLAELRKITSEFQEDTWIGLYMEPGTSSWIWSDLSNSGFNSGGIQFCVYTSPDGSWSGWECLEKKAFICYATEMKRQIVRLEVKSSQNLNDPEVKKEILMKIEQILKEKGLPEEAKLSWKLVSGEKVFQRMISEE
;
A
#
# COMPACT_ATOMS: atom_id res chain seq x y z
N MET A 1 8.92 10.21 -7.29
CA MET A 1 9.68 8.94 -7.44
C MET A 1 9.59 8.50 -8.90
N SER A 2 10.50 7.64 -9.38
CA SER A 2 10.27 6.95 -10.65
C SER A 2 9.00 6.10 -10.55
N TRP A 3 8.38 5.74 -11.66
CA TRP A 3 7.14 4.96 -11.63
C TRP A 3 7.33 3.61 -10.92
N SER A 4 8.42 2.90 -11.21
CA SER A 4 8.74 1.62 -10.57
C SER A 4 9.01 1.75 -9.07
N ASP A 5 9.69 2.82 -8.65
CA ASP A 5 9.95 3.05 -7.22
C ASP A 5 8.66 3.41 -6.48
N ALA A 6 7.78 4.19 -7.11
CA ALA A 6 6.46 4.51 -6.59
C ALA A 6 5.59 3.26 -6.43
N GLN A 7 5.59 2.38 -7.44
CA GLN A 7 4.91 1.09 -7.38
C GLN A 7 5.43 0.21 -6.23
N ALA A 8 6.75 0.07 -6.11
CA ALA A 8 7.37 -0.69 -5.04
C ALA A 8 7.00 -0.13 -3.66
N PHE A 9 6.97 1.20 -3.51
CA PHE A 9 6.50 1.86 -2.30
C PHE A 9 5.03 1.52 -1.99
N CYS A 10 4.15 1.64 -2.98
CA CYS A 10 2.73 1.32 -2.80
C CYS A 10 2.53 -0.14 -2.42
N ARG A 11 3.23 -1.10 -3.03
CA ARG A 11 3.13 -2.54 -2.67
C ARG A 11 3.68 -2.84 -1.28
N GLN A 12 4.69 -2.09 -0.84
CA GLN A 12 5.22 -2.22 0.52
C GLN A 12 4.20 -1.74 1.57
N LYS A 13 3.53 -0.61 1.35
CA LYS A 13 2.70 0.10 2.36
C LYS A 13 1.19 -0.06 2.20
N HIS A 14 0.73 -0.32 0.98
CA HIS A 14 -0.65 -0.38 0.53
C HIS A 14 -0.83 -1.61 -0.38
N THR A 15 -1.75 -1.55 -1.36
CA THR A 15 -1.96 -2.61 -2.36
C THR A 15 -1.08 -2.36 -3.59
N ASP A 16 -1.32 -1.30 -4.35
CA ASP A 16 -0.52 -0.93 -5.54
C ASP A 16 -0.73 0.56 -5.91
N LEU A 17 -0.14 1.03 -7.01
CA LEU A 17 -0.47 2.32 -7.62
C LEU A 17 -1.94 2.36 -8.03
N ALA A 18 -2.56 3.54 -7.90
CA ALA A 18 -3.99 3.74 -8.15
C ALA A 18 -4.40 3.27 -9.55
N ILE A 19 -5.42 2.42 -9.60
CA ILE A 19 -6.11 2.01 -10.82
C ILE A 19 -7.43 2.77 -10.91
N ALA A 20 -7.99 2.89 -12.11
CA ALA A 20 -9.33 3.42 -12.30
C ALA A 20 -10.09 2.57 -13.32
N ASP A 21 -10.84 1.60 -12.81
CA ASP A 21 -11.54 0.60 -13.61
C ASP A 21 -13.01 1.01 -13.89
N ASP A 22 -13.56 1.91 -13.06
CA ASP A 22 -14.91 2.43 -13.26
C ASP A 22 -15.02 3.97 -13.12
N GLN A 23 -16.23 4.49 -13.30
CA GLN A 23 -16.50 5.93 -13.22
C GLN A 23 -16.35 6.49 -11.80
N THR A 24 -16.54 5.66 -10.77
CA THR A 24 -16.36 6.04 -9.37
C THR A 24 -14.87 6.28 -9.11
N ASP A 25 -14.01 5.34 -9.52
CA ASP A 25 -12.57 5.47 -9.39
C ASP A 25 -12.04 6.69 -10.14
N LEU A 26 -12.52 6.92 -11.36
CA LEU A 26 -12.16 8.10 -12.16
C LEU A 26 -12.56 9.41 -11.48
N ALA A 27 -13.73 9.47 -10.85
CA ALA A 27 -14.19 10.66 -10.14
C ALA A 27 -13.34 10.92 -8.88
N GLU A 28 -13.01 9.87 -8.13
CA GLU A 28 -12.16 9.97 -6.95
C GLU A 28 -10.73 10.40 -7.32
N LEU A 29 -10.13 9.78 -8.34
CA LEU A 29 -8.81 10.12 -8.83
C LEU A 29 -8.73 11.60 -9.26
N ARG A 30 -9.74 12.10 -9.99
CA ARG A 30 -9.81 13.51 -10.40
C ARG A 30 -9.89 14.45 -9.22
N LYS A 31 -10.69 14.10 -8.20
CA LYS A 31 -10.81 14.88 -6.98
C LYS A 31 -9.45 15.00 -6.28
N ILE A 32 -8.79 13.87 -6.01
CA ILE A 32 -7.47 13.83 -5.36
C ILE A 32 -6.44 14.65 -6.15
N THR A 33 -6.41 14.48 -7.47
CA THR A 33 -5.42 15.16 -8.32
C THR A 33 -5.66 16.68 -8.37
N SER A 34 -6.92 17.11 -8.39
CA SER A 34 -7.28 18.53 -8.34
C SER A 34 -6.87 19.21 -7.03
N GLU A 35 -6.79 18.46 -5.92
CA GLU A 35 -6.33 18.98 -4.64
C GLU A 35 -4.81 19.05 -4.56
N PHE A 36 -4.10 18.09 -5.17
CA PHE A 36 -2.63 17.99 -5.11
C PHE A 36 -1.89 18.94 -6.05
N GLN A 37 -2.51 19.39 -7.15
CA GLN A 37 -1.96 20.37 -8.10
C GLN A 37 -0.58 20.01 -8.68
N GLU A 38 -0.24 18.72 -8.78
CA GLU A 38 1.00 18.21 -9.36
C GLU A 38 0.74 17.02 -10.30
N ASP A 39 1.62 16.85 -11.29
CA ASP A 39 1.66 15.64 -12.12
C ASP A 39 1.91 14.41 -11.25
N THR A 40 1.03 13.42 -11.35
CA THR A 40 0.98 12.33 -10.39
C THR A 40 0.88 10.98 -11.09
N TRP A 41 1.81 10.07 -10.80
CA TRP A 41 1.81 8.70 -11.32
C TRP A 41 0.57 7.92 -10.87
N ILE A 42 0.00 7.18 -11.81
CA ILE A 42 -1.04 6.17 -11.59
C ILE A 42 -0.57 4.81 -12.08
N GLY A 43 -1.34 3.75 -11.81
CA GLY A 43 -0.97 2.37 -12.10
C GLY A 43 -0.97 2.00 -13.59
N LEU A 44 -1.36 2.89 -14.49
CA LEU A 44 -1.42 2.60 -15.93
C LEU A 44 -0.03 2.72 -16.56
N TYR A 45 0.38 1.69 -17.29
CA TYR A 45 1.65 1.69 -18.02
C TYR A 45 1.54 0.86 -19.30
N MET A 46 2.43 1.13 -20.25
CA MET A 46 2.57 0.30 -21.43
C MET A 46 3.44 -0.92 -21.12
N GLU A 47 2.90 -2.11 -21.36
CA GLU A 47 3.65 -3.35 -21.14
C GLU A 47 4.88 -3.42 -22.07
N PRO A 48 6.09 -3.63 -21.52
CA PRO A 48 7.32 -3.71 -22.32
C PRO A 48 7.23 -4.80 -23.40
N GLY A 49 7.55 -4.41 -24.64
CA GLY A 49 7.55 -5.35 -25.77
C GLY A 49 6.18 -5.59 -26.39
N THR A 50 5.12 -4.92 -25.89
CA THR A 50 3.80 -4.89 -26.52
C THR A 50 3.36 -3.45 -26.81
N SER A 51 2.18 -3.30 -27.40
CA SER A 51 1.49 -2.01 -27.59
C SER A 51 0.24 -1.93 -26.72
N SER A 52 0.21 -2.67 -25.62
CA SER A 52 -0.94 -2.82 -24.73
C SER A 52 -0.74 -2.02 -23.46
N TRP A 53 -1.75 -1.25 -23.09
CA TRP A 53 -1.81 -0.57 -21.81
C TRP A 53 -2.42 -1.51 -20.77
N ILE A 54 -1.73 -1.68 -19.65
CA ILE A 54 -2.19 -2.52 -18.55
C ILE A 54 -2.06 -1.77 -17.23
N TRP A 55 -2.92 -2.13 -16.29
CA TRP A 55 -2.82 -1.64 -14.93
C TRP A 55 -1.71 -2.37 -14.18
N SER A 56 -1.18 -1.75 -13.13
CA SER A 56 -0.11 -2.29 -12.29
C SER A 56 -0.48 -3.59 -11.59
N ASP A 57 -1.78 -3.86 -11.41
CA ASP A 57 -2.33 -5.10 -10.88
C ASP A 57 -2.52 -6.20 -11.95
N LEU A 58 -2.05 -5.94 -13.17
CA LEU A 58 -2.13 -6.81 -14.36
C LEU A 58 -3.54 -6.94 -14.96
N SER A 59 -4.50 -6.13 -14.51
CA SER A 59 -5.81 -6.04 -15.16
C SER A 59 -5.72 -5.32 -16.51
N ASN A 60 -6.62 -5.69 -17.42
CA ASN A 60 -6.71 -5.08 -18.74
C ASN A 60 -7.31 -3.68 -18.61
N SER A 61 -6.62 -2.66 -19.13
CA SER A 61 -7.11 -1.29 -19.07
C SER A 61 -8.18 -0.96 -20.12
N GLY A 62 -8.32 -1.78 -21.17
CA GLY A 62 -9.17 -1.46 -22.33
C GLY A 62 -8.66 -0.29 -23.18
N PHE A 63 -7.52 0.32 -22.82
CA PHE A 63 -6.91 1.41 -23.59
C PHE A 63 -6.11 0.86 -24.77
N ASN A 64 -6.46 1.32 -25.96
CA ASN A 64 -5.71 1.10 -27.19
C ASN A 64 -5.26 2.43 -27.76
N SER A 65 -4.09 2.90 -27.32
CA SER A 65 -3.40 4.03 -27.94
C SER A 65 -1.98 3.62 -28.32
N GLY A 66 -1.52 4.01 -29.52
CA GLY A 66 -0.15 3.76 -29.96
C GLY A 66 0.86 4.62 -29.18
N GLY A 67 2.06 4.09 -28.94
CA GLY A 67 3.14 4.78 -28.22
C GLY A 67 4.32 3.86 -27.94
N ILE A 68 5.39 4.39 -27.34
CA ILE A 68 6.58 3.63 -26.92
C ILE A 68 6.69 3.74 -25.39
N GLN A 69 6.74 2.60 -24.67
CA GLN A 69 7.13 2.44 -23.26
C GLN A 69 6.97 3.68 -22.36
N PHE A 70 5.73 4.11 -22.19
CA PHE A 70 5.41 5.21 -21.28
C PHE A 70 4.68 4.71 -20.04
N CYS A 71 4.95 5.38 -18.93
CA CYS A 71 4.16 5.31 -17.72
C CYS A 71 3.16 6.46 -17.71
N VAL A 72 1.97 6.27 -17.14
CA VAL A 72 0.91 7.28 -17.20
C VAL A 72 0.86 8.07 -15.90
N TYR A 73 0.83 9.38 -16.05
CA TYR A 73 0.48 10.30 -14.97
C TYR A 73 -0.83 11.00 -15.26
N THR A 74 -1.48 11.48 -14.19
CA THR A 74 -2.62 12.39 -14.26
C THR A 74 -2.17 13.81 -13.91
N SER A 75 -2.67 14.77 -14.67
CA SER A 75 -2.46 16.21 -14.45
C SER A 75 -3.55 16.79 -13.53
N PRO A 76 -3.37 17.98 -12.95
CA PRO A 76 -4.37 18.63 -12.07
C PRO A 76 -5.75 18.85 -12.69
N ASP A 77 -5.84 18.94 -14.02
CA ASP A 77 -7.09 19.05 -14.77
C ASP A 77 -7.81 17.70 -14.99
N GLY A 78 -7.21 16.61 -14.51
CA GLY A 78 -7.73 15.24 -14.64
C GLY A 78 -7.42 14.58 -15.99
N SER A 79 -6.59 15.20 -16.84
CA SER A 79 -6.10 14.59 -18.08
C SER A 79 -4.99 13.59 -17.80
N TRP A 80 -4.91 12.54 -18.62
CA TRP A 80 -3.88 11.50 -18.53
C TRP A 80 -2.90 11.62 -19.67
N SER A 81 -1.61 11.44 -19.38
CA SER A 81 -0.54 11.51 -20.38
C SER A 81 0.54 10.47 -20.09
N GLY A 82 1.08 9.89 -21.15
CA GLY A 82 2.24 8.99 -21.08
C GLY A 82 3.54 9.80 -21.02
N TRP A 83 4.47 9.41 -20.16
CA TRP A 83 5.81 10.00 -20.08
C TRP A 83 6.87 8.97 -19.69
N GLU A 84 8.14 9.36 -19.78
CA GLU A 84 9.27 8.51 -19.41
C GLU A 84 9.16 8.06 -17.95
N CYS A 85 9.16 6.74 -17.72
CA CYS A 85 8.95 6.13 -16.42
C CYS A 85 10.02 6.50 -15.36
N LEU A 86 11.19 6.97 -15.80
CA LEU A 86 12.30 7.38 -14.92
C LEU A 86 12.09 8.79 -14.35
N GLU A 87 11.15 9.57 -14.89
CA GLU A 87 10.84 10.91 -14.41
C GLU A 87 10.30 10.88 -12.98
N LYS A 88 10.67 11.88 -12.18
CA LYS A 88 10.25 11.95 -10.78
C LYS A 88 8.93 12.71 -10.68
N LYS A 89 7.88 12.01 -10.26
CA LYS A 89 6.56 12.62 -10.01
C LYS A 89 6.01 12.25 -8.62
N ALA A 90 4.95 12.94 -8.20
CA ALA A 90 4.08 12.46 -7.12
C ALA A 90 3.42 11.14 -7.55
N PHE A 91 2.76 10.44 -6.63
CA PHE A 91 2.08 9.18 -6.95
C PHE A 91 0.92 8.92 -5.98
N ILE A 92 -0.11 8.20 -6.47
CA ILE A 92 -1.25 7.78 -5.65
C ILE A 92 -1.23 6.27 -5.53
N CYS A 93 -1.36 5.76 -4.31
CA CYS A 93 -1.57 4.34 -4.04
C CYS A 93 -3.06 4.08 -3.78
N TYR A 94 -3.56 2.92 -4.18
CA TYR A 94 -4.82 2.40 -3.64
C TYR A 94 -4.55 1.32 -2.60
N ALA A 95 -5.54 1.15 -1.73
CA ALA A 95 -5.62 0.00 -0.84
C ALA A 95 -7.00 -0.61 -1.03
N THR A 96 -7.06 -1.89 -1.34
CA THR A 96 -8.28 -2.66 -1.09
C THR A 96 -8.62 -2.58 0.39
N GLU A 97 -9.89 -2.64 0.77
CA GLU A 97 -10.31 -2.50 2.17
C GLU A 97 -9.55 -3.46 3.10
N MET A 98 -8.47 -2.95 3.70
CA MET A 98 -7.73 -3.66 4.71
C MET A 98 -8.49 -3.49 6.00
N LYS A 99 -9.21 -4.53 6.41
CA LYS A 99 -9.85 -4.57 7.73
C LYS A 99 -8.79 -4.54 8.82
N ARG A 100 -8.49 -3.34 9.32
CA ARG A 100 -7.58 -3.17 10.45
C ARG A 100 -8.29 -3.60 11.72
N GLN A 101 -7.89 -4.75 12.25
CA GLN A 101 -8.32 -5.20 13.57
C GLN A 101 -7.19 -5.01 14.58
N ILE A 102 -7.53 -4.43 15.74
CA ILE A 102 -6.58 -4.28 16.85
C ILE A 102 -6.89 -5.37 17.87
N VAL A 103 -5.98 -6.32 18.02
CA VAL A 103 -6.05 -7.35 19.05
C VAL A 103 -5.27 -6.86 20.27
N ARG A 104 -5.93 -6.80 21.42
CA ARG A 104 -5.27 -6.56 22.72
C ARG A 104 -4.96 -7.91 23.35
N LEU A 105 -3.72 -8.07 23.81
CA LEU A 105 -3.22 -9.31 24.38
C LEU A 105 -2.61 -9.05 25.76
N GLU A 106 -2.86 -9.96 26.67
CA GLU A 106 -2.11 -10.06 27.92
C GLU A 106 -1.00 -11.10 27.74
N VAL A 107 0.24 -10.72 28.06
CA VAL A 107 1.40 -11.61 27.95
C VAL A 107 2.10 -11.67 29.31
N LYS A 108 2.21 -12.88 29.86
CA LYS A 108 2.96 -13.15 31.09
C LYS A 108 4.33 -13.71 30.72
N SER A 109 5.38 -13.01 31.13
CA SER A 109 6.77 -13.41 30.91
C SER A 109 7.66 -12.86 32.01
N SER A 110 8.74 -13.58 32.31
CA SER A 110 9.84 -13.08 33.15
C SER A 110 10.83 -12.20 32.37
N GLN A 111 10.76 -12.21 31.04
CA GLN A 111 11.64 -11.43 30.16
C GLN A 111 11.11 -10.02 29.90
N ASN A 112 11.98 -9.12 29.39
CA ASN A 112 11.57 -7.81 28.92
C ASN A 112 10.83 -7.93 27.59
N LEU A 113 9.49 -7.84 27.62
CA LEU A 113 8.66 -7.93 26.42
C LEU A 113 8.91 -6.81 25.40
N ASN A 114 9.56 -5.71 25.79
CA ASN A 114 9.87 -4.63 24.86
C ASN A 114 11.21 -4.77 24.13
N ASP A 115 11.99 -5.81 24.47
CA ASP A 115 13.23 -6.17 23.78
C ASP A 115 12.96 -6.53 22.30
N PRO A 116 13.78 -6.08 21.33
CA PRO A 116 13.50 -6.28 19.91
C PRO A 116 13.42 -7.76 19.50
N GLU A 117 14.32 -8.59 20.01
CA GLU A 117 14.37 -10.03 19.75
C GLU A 117 13.14 -10.71 20.35
N VAL A 118 12.78 -10.37 21.60
CA VAL A 118 11.58 -10.89 22.26
C VAL A 118 10.30 -10.46 21.53
N LYS A 119 10.19 -9.20 21.10
CA LYS A 119 9.06 -8.70 20.28
C LYS A 119 8.90 -9.49 18.99
N LYS A 120 10.02 -9.85 18.35
CA LYS A 120 10.03 -10.62 17.10
C LYS A 120 9.52 -12.04 17.33
N GLU A 121 10.01 -12.72 18.37
CA GLU A 121 9.56 -14.08 18.72
C GLU A 121 8.06 -14.11 19.07
N ILE A 122 7.59 -13.13 19.84
CA ILE A 122 6.17 -13.02 20.19
C ILE A 122 5.33 -12.78 18.94
N LEU A 123 5.76 -11.88 18.04
CA LEU A 123 5.01 -11.57 16.82
C LEU A 123 4.91 -12.79 15.91
N MET A 124 6.00 -13.55 15.74
CA MET A 124 6.01 -14.80 14.99
C MET A 124 5.03 -15.82 15.57
N LYS A 125 5.00 -15.97 16.90
CA LYS A 125 4.08 -16.88 17.57
C LYS A 125 2.61 -16.46 17.42
N ILE A 126 2.32 -15.15 17.53
CA ILE A 126 0.96 -14.62 17.32
C ILE A 126 0.52 -14.86 15.88
N GLU A 127 1.39 -14.61 14.91
CA GLU A 127 1.11 -14.83 13.49
C GLU A 127 0.72 -16.28 13.22
N GLN A 128 1.48 -17.24 13.77
CA GLN A 128 1.14 -18.67 13.66
C GLN A 128 -0.24 -18.99 14.25
N ILE A 129 -0.52 -18.52 15.47
CA ILE A 129 -1.81 -18.76 16.14
C ILE A 129 -2.98 -18.16 15.34
N LEU A 130 -2.80 -16.96 14.78
CA LEU A 130 -3.85 -16.32 14.01
C LEU A 130 -4.08 -17.02 12.66
N LYS A 131 -3.03 -17.51 11.99
CA LYS A 131 -3.15 -18.33 10.78
C LYS A 131 -3.94 -19.61 11.04
N GLU A 132 -3.65 -20.32 12.14
CA GLU A 132 -4.44 -21.50 12.56
C GLU A 132 -5.92 -21.17 12.84
N LYS A 133 -6.23 -19.91 13.19
CA LYS A 133 -7.59 -19.43 13.44
C LYS A 133 -8.26 -18.80 12.21
N GLY A 134 -7.68 -18.94 11.02
CA GLY A 134 -8.26 -18.49 9.76
C GLY A 134 -7.87 -17.07 9.36
N LEU A 135 -6.78 -16.53 9.88
CA LEU A 135 -6.19 -15.30 9.32
C LEU A 135 -5.68 -15.58 7.89
N PRO A 136 -6.05 -14.75 6.89
CA PRO A 136 -5.57 -14.90 5.52
C PRO A 136 -4.04 -14.85 5.42
N GLU A 137 -3.45 -15.53 4.44
CA GLU A 137 -1.99 -15.57 4.26
C GLU A 137 -1.40 -14.19 3.93
N GLU A 138 -2.16 -13.37 3.22
CA GLU A 138 -1.82 -12.01 2.82
C GLU A 138 -1.96 -10.97 3.95
N ALA A 139 -2.44 -11.39 5.14
CA ALA A 139 -2.64 -10.48 6.26
C ALA A 139 -1.30 -10.03 6.87
N LYS A 140 -1.07 -8.72 6.90
CA LYS A 140 0.12 -8.10 7.51
C LYS A 140 -0.10 -7.86 9.01
N LEU A 141 0.74 -8.45 9.87
CA LEU A 141 0.77 -8.14 11.32
C LEU A 141 1.84 -7.09 11.64
N SER A 142 1.52 -6.20 12.59
CA SER A 142 2.49 -5.24 13.12
C SER A 142 2.15 -4.81 14.54
N TRP A 143 3.16 -4.37 15.29
CA TRP A 143 2.96 -3.84 16.62
C TRP A 143 2.37 -2.43 16.60
N LYS A 144 1.37 -2.19 17.45
CA LYS A 144 0.90 -0.83 17.74
C LYS A 144 1.70 -0.27 18.92
N LEU A 145 2.40 0.85 18.69
CA LEU A 145 3.08 1.59 19.75
C LEU A 145 2.06 2.23 20.68
N VAL A 146 2.31 2.15 21.99
CA VAL A 146 1.44 2.72 23.02
C VAL A 146 2.01 4.02 23.59
N SER A 147 3.33 4.08 23.78
CA SER A 147 4.04 5.28 24.24
C SER A 147 5.51 5.22 23.83
N GLY A 148 5.96 6.19 23.04
CA GLY A 148 7.29 6.14 22.42
C GLY A 148 7.51 4.84 21.64
N GLU A 149 8.63 4.14 21.91
CA GLU A 149 8.99 2.87 21.28
C GLU A 149 8.43 1.62 22.01
N LYS A 150 7.59 1.82 23.03
CA LYS A 150 7.02 0.72 23.84
C LYS A 150 5.73 0.20 23.23
N VAL A 151 5.66 -1.13 23.16
CA VAL A 151 4.49 -1.91 22.71
C VAL A 151 3.76 -2.47 23.91
N PHE A 152 4.50 -3.04 24.87
CA PHE A 152 3.94 -3.63 26.07
C PHE A 152 4.03 -2.65 27.24
N GLN A 153 2.93 -2.48 27.95
CA GLN A 153 2.86 -1.76 29.22
C GLN A 153 2.53 -2.74 30.34
N ARG A 154 3.13 -2.55 31.51
CA ARG A 154 2.76 -3.33 32.70
C ARG A 154 1.33 -2.96 33.07
N MET A 155 0.48 -3.97 33.29
CA MET A 155 -0.79 -3.73 33.96
C MET A 155 -0.48 -3.41 35.41
N ILE A 156 -0.71 -2.17 35.81
CA ILE A 156 -0.71 -1.77 37.21
C ILE A 156 -2.12 -2.10 37.71
N SER A 157 -2.26 -3.10 38.56
CA SER A 157 -3.48 -3.26 39.35
C SER A 157 -3.48 -2.13 40.39
N GLU A 158 -4.47 -1.24 40.31
CA GLU A 158 -4.80 -0.38 41.44
C GLU A 158 -5.31 -1.31 42.55
N GLU A 159 -4.58 -1.35 43.67
CA GLU A 159 -5.01 -1.97 44.93
C GLU A 159 -6.03 -1.09 45.66
#